data_AF-A0A8W8N0E7-F1
#
_entry.id   AF-A0A8W8N0E7-F1
#
_cell.length_a   1.000
_cell.length_b   1.000
_cell.length_c   1.000
_cell.angle_alpha   90.00
_cell.angle_beta   90.00
_cell.angle_gamma   90.00
#
_symmetry.space_group_name_H-M   'P 1'
#
loop_
_entity.id
_entity.type
_entity.pdbx_description
1 polymer ?
#
loop_
_entity_poly.entity_id
_entity_poly.type
_entity_poly.pdbx_seq_one_letter_code
_entity_poly.pdbx_strand_id
1 'polypeptide(L)'
;ARASEKLGMLSTREKASMNYNEKLKEKFIHHPQIRRIARHRHVPRQIYSLSKEMRIMKESRKRKESNKRRHSKPGAVPYVPERKKAIVKEVE
;
A
#
# COMPACT_ATOMS: atom_id res chain seq x y z
N ALA A 1 10.27 -1.52 -10.47
CA ALA A 1 11.11 -2.58 -11.03
C ALA A 1 10.40 -3.93 -10.88
N ARG A 2 10.05 -4.60 -11.99
CA ARG A 2 9.67 -6.02 -11.94
C ARG A 2 10.92 -6.84 -12.28
N ALA A 3 11.28 -7.77 -11.41
CA ALA A 3 12.50 -8.57 -11.58
C ALA A 3 12.48 -9.47 -12.84
N SER A 4 11.29 -9.78 -13.37
CA SER A 4 11.09 -10.67 -14.53
C SER A 4 10.90 -9.93 -15.87
N GLU A 5 11.04 -8.61 -15.90
CA GLU A 5 10.92 -7.86 -17.15
C GLU A 5 12.14 -8.14 -18.04
N LYS A 6 11.92 -8.49 -19.30
CA LYS A 6 12.98 -8.70 -20.29
C LYS A 6 13.67 -7.35 -20.53
N LEU A 7 14.93 -7.26 -20.14
CA LEU A 7 15.78 -6.11 -20.40
C LEU A 7 16.42 -6.25 -21.79
N GLY A 8 16.28 -5.24 -22.64
CA GLY A 8 16.85 -5.20 -23.99
C GLY A 8 15.85 -4.75 -25.06
N MET A 9 16.27 -4.82 -26.32
CA MET A 9 15.42 -4.47 -27.48
C MET A 9 14.34 -5.55 -27.68
N LEU A 10 13.08 -5.14 -27.71
CA LEU A 10 11.92 -6.00 -27.97
C LEU A 10 11.49 -5.86 -29.42
N SER A 11 11.12 -6.98 -30.05
CA SER A 11 10.42 -6.92 -31.34
C SER A 11 9.08 -6.21 -31.20
N THR A 12 8.60 -5.56 -32.26
CA THR A 12 7.32 -4.84 -32.28
C THR A 12 6.16 -5.74 -31.86
N ARG A 13 6.15 -7.00 -32.31
CA ARG A 13 5.15 -8.01 -31.94
C ARG A 13 5.21 -8.36 -30.45
N GLU A 14 6.42 -8.54 -29.91
CA GLU A 14 6.61 -8.83 -28.48
C GLU A 14 6.09 -7.68 -27.63
N LYS A 15 6.45 -6.44 -28.00
CA LYS A 15 6.00 -5.22 -27.30
C LYS A 15 4.48 -5.09 -27.33
N ALA A 16 3.84 -5.32 -28.49
CA ALA A 16 2.38 -5.27 -28.60
C ALA A 16 1.69 -6.31 -27.71
N SER A 17 2.21 -7.55 -27.67
CA SER A 17 1.69 -8.61 -26.81
C SER A 17 1.83 -8.27 -25.32
N MET A 18 2.98 -7.76 -24.91
CA MET A 18 3.22 -7.33 -23.53
C MET A 18 2.26 -6.20 -23.12
N ASN A 19 2.11 -5.18 -23.97
CA ASN A 19 1.19 -4.07 -23.73
C ASN A 19 -0.27 -4.55 -23.61
N TYR A 20 -0.70 -5.46 -24.47
CA TYR A 20 -2.05 -6.02 -24.42
C TYR A 20 -2.29 -6.77 -23.10
N ASN A 21 -1.34 -7.61 -22.69
CA ASN A 21 -1.42 -8.35 -21.43
C ASN A 21 -1.41 -7.42 -20.21
N GLU A 22 -0.63 -6.34 -20.24
CA GLU A 22 -0.63 -5.32 -19.19
C GLU A 22 -1.98 -4.61 -19.09
N LYS A 23 -2.57 -4.22 -20.23
CA LYS A 23 -3.90 -3.61 -20.28
C LYS A 23 -4.98 -4.53 -19.72
N LEU A 24 -4.90 -5.83 -19.97
CA LEU A 24 -5.80 -6.80 -19.36
C LEU A 24 -5.64 -6.86 -17.84
N LYS A 25 -4.39 -6.91 -17.34
CA LYS A 25 -4.12 -6.89 -15.89
C LYS A 25 -4.60 -5.60 -15.22
N GLU A 26 -4.47 -4.46 -15.90
CA GLU A 26 -4.99 -3.16 -15.42
C GLU A 26 -6.52 -3.17 -15.38
N LYS A 27 -7.18 -3.58 -16.47
CA LYS A 27 -8.64 -3.65 -16.56
C LYS A 27 -9.24 -4.53 -15.46
N PHE A 28 -8.60 -5.66 -15.16
CA PHE A 28 -9.10 -6.63 -14.18
C PHE A 28 -8.37 -6.57 -12.83
N ILE A 29 -7.74 -5.46 -12.48
CA ILE A 29 -6.95 -5.31 -11.25
C ILE A 29 -7.76 -5.54 -9.96
N HIS A 30 -9.07 -5.27 -9.99
CA HIS A 30 -9.96 -5.42 -8.86
C HIS A 30 -10.46 -6.85 -8.65
N HIS A 31 -10.25 -7.74 -9.62
CA HIS A 31 -10.64 -9.14 -9.50
C HIS A 31 -9.80 -9.82 -8.39
N PRO A 32 -10.42 -10.53 -7.42
CA PRO A 32 -9.75 -10.99 -6.20
C PRO A 32 -8.57 -11.93 -6.47
N GLN A 33 -8.71 -12.82 -7.45
CA GLN A 33 -7.66 -13.77 -7.81
C GLN A 33 -6.46 -13.06 -8.48
N ILE A 34 -6.72 -12.17 -9.43
CA ILE A 34 -5.67 -11.40 -10.14
C ILE A 34 -4.95 -10.51 -9.13
N ARG A 35 -5.69 -9.84 -8.26
CA ARG A 35 -5.16 -8.98 -7.21
C ARG A 35 -4.28 -9.74 -6.21
N ARG A 36 -4.67 -10.97 -5.83
CA ARG A 36 -3.89 -11.83 -4.94
C ARG A 36 -2.54 -12.17 -5.58
N ILE A 37 -2.56 -12.63 -6.83
CA ILE A 37 -1.35 -13.02 -7.58
C ILE A 37 -0.44 -11.80 -7.79
N ALA A 38 -1.00 -10.68 -8.25
CA ALA A 38 -0.24 -9.46 -8.55
C ALA A 38 0.46 -8.86 -7.32
N ARG A 39 -0.08 -9.04 -6.12
CA ARG A 39 0.49 -8.52 -4.87
C ARG A 39 1.47 -9.48 -4.19
N HIS A 40 1.42 -10.77 -4.53
CA HIS A 40 2.21 -11.77 -3.84
C HIS A 40 3.71 -11.53 -4.09
N ARG A 41 4.48 -11.45 -3.01
CA ARG A 41 5.94 -11.32 -3.04
C ARG A 41 6.54 -12.19 -1.94
N HIS A 42 7.56 -12.96 -2.28
CA HIS A 42 8.32 -13.69 -1.29
C HIS A 42 9.25 -12.72 -0.57
N VAL A 43 9.08 -12.60 0.75
CA VAL A 43 9.89 -11.73 1.60
C VAL A 43 10.51 -12.55 2.73
N PRO A 44 11.74 -12.21 3.18
CA PRO A 44 12.36 -12.86 4.33
C PRO A 44 11.46 -12.84 5.57
N ARG A 45 11.56 -13.89 6.39
CA ARG A 45 10.73 -14.08 7.59
C ARG A 45 10.78 -12.89 8.55
N GLN A 46 11.97 -12.36 8.81
CA GLN A 46 12.17 -11.21 9.71
C GLN A 46 11.45 -9.96 9.20
N ILE A 47 11.52 -9.69 7.90
CA ILE A 47 10.84 -8.54 7.27
C ILE A 47 9.32 -8.73 7.36
N TYR A 48 8.84 -9.95 7.12
CA TYR A 48 7.42 -10.27 7.24
C TYR A 48 6.90 -10.05 8.65
N SER A 49 7.62 -10.54 9.68
CA SER A 49 7.20 -10.39 11.08
C SER A 49 7.17 -8.93 11.51
N LEU A 50 8.22 -8.16 11.22
CA LEU A 50 8.29 -6.73 11.57
C LEU A 50 7.21 -5.91 10.86
N SER A 51 6.96 -6.18 9.58
CA SER A 51 5.89 -5.51 8.82
C SER A 51 4.50 -5.79 9.40
N LYS A 52 4.26 -7.05 9.81
CA LYS A 52 3.01 -7.45 10.48
C LYS A 52 2.84 -6.72 11.81
N GLU A 53 3.87 -6.69 12.64
CA GLU A 53 3.86 -6.01 13.94
C GLU A 53 3.60 -4.50 13.79
N MET A 54 4.32 -3.85 12.88
CA MET A 54 4.12 -2.43 12.56
C MET A 54 2.69 -2.11 12.12
N ARG A 55 2.05 -3.01 11.35
CA ARG A 55 0.64 -2.86 10.96
C ARG A 55 -0.29 -2.94 12.17
N ILE A 56 -0.09 -3.95 13.04
CA ILE A 56 -0.88 -4.14 14.26
C ILE A 56 -0.78 -2.91 15.18
N MET A 57 0.43 -2.37 15.38
CA MET A 57 0.64 -1.18 16.20
C MET A 57 -0.09 0.04 15.63
N LYS A 58 0.00 0.28 14.31
CA LYS A 58 -0.69 1.40 13.65
C LYS A 58 -2.21 1.27 13.76
N GLU A 59 -2.76 0.09 13.51
CA GLU A 59 -4.19 -0.17 13.64
C GLU A 59 -4.69 0.01 15.08
N SER A 60 -3.90 -0.44 16.07
CA SER A 60 -4.20 -0.25 17.49
C SER A 60 -4.26 1.24 17.86
N ARG A 61 -3.29 2.04 17.42
CA ARG A 61 -3.30 3.50 17.62
C ARG A 61 -4.51 4.15 16.96
N LYS A 62 -4.81 3.82 15.71
CA LYS A 62 -6.00 4.34 14.98
C LYS A 62 -7.31 3.99 15.68
N ARG A 63 -7.43 2.77 16.19
CA ARG A 63 -8.61 2.31 16.93
C ARG A 63 -8.80 3.09 18.23
N LYS A 64 -7.73 3.27 19.02
CA LYS A 64 -7.77 4.05 20.26
C LYS A 64 -8.15 5.51 20.01
N GLU A 65 -7.60 6.13 18.97
CA GLU A 65 -7.93 7.50 18.57
C GLU A 65 -9.39 7.63 18.11
N SER A 66 -9.88 6.68 17.29
CA SER A 66 -11.27 6.61 16.86
C SER A 66 -12.24 6.45 18.04
N ASN A 67 -11.93 5.54 18.97
CA ASN A 67 -12.71 5.34 20.18
C ASN A 67 -12.73 6.62 21.03
N LYS A 68 -11.58 7.25 21.26
CA LYS A 68 -11.51 8.51 22.01
C LYS A 68 -12.38 9.59 21.36
N ARG A 69 -12.36 9.72 20.04
CA ARG A 69 -13.20 10.67 19.30
C ARG A 69 -14.69 10.38 19.48
N ARG A 70 -15.10 9.11 19.31
CA ARG A 70 -16.50 8.68 19.43
C ARG A 70 -17.07 8.89 20.83
N HIS A 71 -16.24 8.79 21.86
CA HIS A 71 -16.64 8.92 23.27
C HIS A 71 -16.28 10.27 23.89
N SER A 72 -15.88 11.26 23.08
CA SER A 72 -15.59 12.64 23.51
C SER A 72 -16.69 13.59 23.07
N LYS A 73 -16.76 14.78 23.67
CA LYS A 73 -17.65 15.85 23.21
C LYS A 73 -17.36 16.17 21.72
N PRO A 74 -18.39 16.46 20.90
CA PRO A 74 -18.19 16.87 19.52
C PRO A 74 -17.16 18.00 19.42
N GLY A 75 -16.15 17.84 18.55
CA GLY A 75 -15.09 18.84 18.36
C GLY A 75 -13.93 18.80 19.37
N ALA A 76 -14.04 18.06 20.48
CA ALA A 76 -12.98 18.02 21.49
C ALA A 76 -11.71 17.28 21.03
N VAL A 77 -11.84 16.32 20.09
CA VAL A 77 -10.73 15.51 19.59
C VAL A 77 -10.66 15.59 18.05
N PRO A 78 -9.85 16.51 17.50
CA PRO A 78 -9.78 16.70 16.05
C PRO A 78 -9.15 15.50 15.34
N TYR A 79 -9.51 15.31 14.06
CA TYR A 79 -8.81 14.37 13.19
C TYR A 79 -7.59 15.05 12.58
N VAL A 80 -6.41 14.63 13.02
CA VAL A 80 -5.15 15.07 12.41
C VAL A 80 -4.71 14.01 11.38
N PRO A 81 -4.60 14.36 10.09
CA PRO A 81 -4.08 13.46 9.07
C PRO A 81 -2.67 12.98 9.42
N GLU A 82 -2.36 11.71 9.14
CA GLU A 82 -1.06 11.12 9.47
C GLU A 82 0.12 11.88 8.85
N ARG A 83 -0.06 12.51 7.68
CA ARG A 83 0.96 13.34 7.03
C ARG A 83 1.35 14.56 7.87
N LYS A 84 0.37 15.20 8.52
CA LYS A 84 0.62 16.38 9.38
C LYS A 84 1.26 15.97 10.71
N LYS A 85 0.98 14.76 11.22
CA LYS A 85 1.58 14.24 12.47
C LYS A 85 3.10 14.03 12.39
N ALA A 86 3.65 13.85 11.19
CA ALA A 86 5.08 13.63 10.97
C ALA A 86 5.91 14.92 10.95
N ILE A 87 5.28 16.09 10.82
CA ILE A 87 5.96 17.39 10.79
C ILE A 87 6.03 17.88 12.23
N VAL A 88 7.22 17.84 12.84
CA VAL A 88 7.40 18.05 14.29
C VAL A 88 7.72 19.51 14.64
N LYS A 89 8.13 20.35 13.69
CA LYS A 89 8.28 21.80 13.86
C LYS A 89 8.54 22.46 12.50
N GLU A 90 7.76 23.48 12.16
CA GLU A 90 8.20 24.50 11.21
C GLU A 90 9.05 25.46 12.07
N VAL A 91 10.35 25.49 11.84
CA VAL A 91 11.26 26.43 12.51
C VAL A 91 11.16 27.72 11.73
N GLU A 92 10.54 28.74 12.32
CA GLU A 92 10.82 30.14 12.00
C GLU A 92 12.16 30.54 12.60
#